data_AF-A0A2V8Y628-F1
#
_entry.id   AF-A0A2V8Y628-F1
#
_cell.length_a   1.000
_cell.length_b   1.000
_cell.length_c   1.000
_cell.angle_alpha   90.00
_cell.angle_beta   90.00
_cell.angle_gamma   90.00
#
_symmetry.space_group_name_H-M   'P 1'
#
loop_
_entity.id
_entity.type
_entity.pdbx_description
1 polymer ?
#
loop_
_entity_poly.entity_id
_entity_poly.type
_entity_poly.pdbx_seq_one_letter_code
_entity_poly.pdbx_strand_id
1 'polypeptide(L)' 'MALAKTRSHKHFQLDAGKLKRAQRALRAETETETIERALDVVITEHARNRLTVEANDRFVKSGVDIRDAYGTLDT' A
#
# COMPACT_ATOMS: atom_id res chain seq x y z
N MET A 1 8.90 -24.22 -5.29
CA MET A 1 8.38 -24.67 -3.98
C MET A 1 6.92 -24.25 -3.89
N ALA A 2 6.01 -25.20 -3.66
CA ALA A 2 4.58 -24.97 -3.72
C ALA A 2 4.07 -24.22 -2.47
N LEU A 3 3.64 -22.97 -2.63
CA LEU A 3 2.88 -22.22 -1.60
C LEU A 3 1.41 -22.67 -1.51
N ALA A 4 1.11 -23.93 -1.83
CA ALA A 4 -0.24 -24.46 -1.89
C ALA A 4 -0.66 -25.07 -0.55
N LYS A 5 -0.80 -24.27 0.51
CA LYS A 5 -1.43 -24.74 1.76
C LYS A 5 -1.88 -23.60 2.66
N THR A 6 -3.08 -23.07 2.40
CA THR A 6 -4.07 -22.49 3.38
C THR A 6 -5.13 -21.61 2.68
N ARG A 7 -5.39 -21.77 1.38
CA ARG A 7 -6.53 -21.07 0.76
C ARG A 7 -7.83 -21.71 1.26
N SER A 8 -8.62 -20.97 2.03
CA SER A 8 -9.97 -21.35 2.45
C SER A 8 -10.99 -20.68 1.54
N HIS A 9 -11.98 -21.44 1.07
CA HIS A 9 -13.11 -20.87 0.33
C HIS A 9 -14.01 -20.10 1.30
N LYS A 10 -14.14 -18.79 1.09
CA LYS A 10 -14.97 -17.91 1.91
C LYS A 10 -15.99 -17.20 1.04
N HIS A 11 -17.22 -17.10 1.51
CA HIS A 11 -18.27 -16.33 0.85
C HIS A 11 -18.28 -14.91 1.42
N PHE A 12 -17.90 -13.94 0.58
CA PHE A 12 -17.94 -12.52 0.91
C PHE A 12 -18.97 -11.81 0.04
N GLN A 13 -19.70 -10.86 0.61
CA GLN A 13 -20.50 -9.92 -0.16
C GLN A 13 -19.59 -8.73 -0.53
N LEU A 14 -19.31 -8.60 -1.82
CA LEU A 14 -18.50 -7.51 -2.36
C LEU A 14 -19.31 -6.71 -3.37
N ASP A 15 -19.03 -5.42 -3.42
CA ASP A 15 -19.57 -4.54 -4.47
C ASP A 15 -18.95 -4.95 -5.82
N ALA A 16 -19.78 -5.48 -6.71
CA ALA A 16 -19.36 -5.96 -8.03
C ALA A 16 -18.77 -4.84 -8.90
N GLY A 17 -19.23 -3.60 -8.75
CA GLY A 17 -18.70 -2.44 -9.46
C GLY A 17 -17.30 -2.05 -8.98
N LYS A 18 -17.02 -2.16 -7.67
CA LYS A 18 -15.67 -2.02 -7.12
C LYS A 18 -14.76 -3.16 -7.60
N LEU A 19 -15.25 -4.40 -7.59
CA LEU A 19 -14.47 -5.57 -8.01
C LEU A 19 -14.07 -5.48 -9.49
N LYS A 20 -14.99 -5.11 -10.39
CA LYS A 20 -14.67 -4.88 -11.80
C LYS A 20 -13.66 -3.77 -12.04
N ARG A 21 -13.73 -2.68 -11.27
CA ARG A 21 -12.74 -1.59 -11.36
C ARG A 21 -11.36 -2.06 -10.89
N ALA A 22 -11.30 -2.77 -9.78
CA ALA A 22 -10.06 -3.37 -9.28
C ALA A 22 -9.47 -4.35 -10.29
N GLN A 23 -10.29 -5.20 -10.91
CA GLN A 23 -9.85 -6.17 -11.91
C GLN A 23 -9.17 -5.49 -13.10
N ARG A 24 -9.76 -4.39 -13.60
CA ARG A 24 -9.16 -3.58 -14.69
C ARG A 24 -7.87 -2.90 -14.26
N ALA A 25 -7.86 -2.30 -13.07
CA ALA A 25 -6.69 -1.60 -12.54
C ALA A 25 -5.49 -2.55 -12.32
N LEU A 26 -5.77 -3.76 -11.82
CA LEU A 26 -4.77 -4.78 -11.49
C LEU A 26 -4.48 -5.74 -12.65
N ARG A 27 -5.14 -5.56 -13.80
CA ARG A 27 -5.04 -6.42 -15.00
C ARG A 27 -5.17 -7.91 -14.64
N ALA A 28 -6.15 -8.23 -13.81
CA ALA A 28 -6.43 -9.59 -13.37
C ALA A 28 -7.47 -10.25 -14.28
N GLU A 29 -7.32 -11.55 -14.51
CA GLU A 29 -8.23 -12.34 -15.33
C GLU A 29 -9.46 -12.79 -14.53
N THR A 30 -9.29 -13.01 -13.22
CA THR A 30 -10.37 -13.51 -12.35
C THR A 30 -10.63 -12.61 -11.14
N GLU A 31 -11.82 -12.73 -10.56
CA GLU A 31 -12.18 -12.05 -9.31
C GLU A 31 -11.29 -12.51 -8.14
N THR A 32 -10.98 -13.81 -8.06
CA THR A 32 -10.07 -14.34 -7.03
C THR A 32 -8.67 -13.74 -7.18
N GLU A 33 -8.12 -13.73 -8.39
CA GLU A 33 -6.82 -13.11 -8.66
C GLU A 33 -6.83 -11.60 -8.35
N THR A 34 -7.93 -10.92 -8.65
CA THR A 34 -8.11 -9.50 -8.32
C THR A 34 -7.98 -9.27 -6.82
N ILE A 35 -8.65 -10.10 -6.01
CA ILE A 35 -8.62 -9.99 -4.55
C ILE A 35 -7.22 -10.28 -4.02
N GLU A 36 -6.57 -11.35 -4.48
CA GLU A 36 -5.22 -11.74 -4.03
C GLU A 36 -4.19 -10.66 -4.36
N ARG A 37 -4.20 -10.14 -5.61
CA ARG A 37 -3.32 -9.03 -6.00
C ARG A 37 -3.61 -7.76 -5.23
N ALA A 38 -4.87 -7.47 -4.94
CA ALA A 38 -5.23 -6.29 -4.14
C ALA A 38 -4.68 -6.40 -2.71
N LEU A 39 -4.72 -7.59 -2.11
CA LEU A 39 -4.14 -7.85 -0.79
C LEU A 39 -2.61 -7.69 -0.82
N ASP A 40 -1.93 -8.24 -1.83
CA ASP A 40 -0.48 -8.09 -2.00
C ASP A 40 -0.06 -6.63 -2.12
N VAL A 41 -0.81 -5.84 -2.91
CA VAL A 41 -0.57 -4.39 -3.06
C VAL A 41 -0.72 -3.68 -1.72
N VAL A 42 -1.82 -3.90 -1.00
CA VAL A 42 -2.05 -3.22 0.29
C VAL A 42 -0.99 -3.56 1.32
N ILE A 43 -0.57 -4.83 1.40
CA ILE A 43 0.50 -5.27 2.31
C ILE A 43 1.83 -4.59 1.95
N THR A 44 2.18 -4.57 0.67
CA THR A 44 3.43 -3.98 0.18
C THR A 44 3.46 -2.47 0.39
N GLU A 45 2.38 -1.77 0.04
CA GLU A 45 2.26 -0.33 0.26
C GLU A 45 2.30 0.02 1.75
N HIS A 46 1.62 -0.76 2.60
CA HIS A 46 1.67 -0.54 4.05
C HIS A 46 3.10 -0.71 4.59
N ALA A 47 3.84 -1.73 4.16
CA ALA A 47 5.22 -1.93 4.56
C ALA A 47 6.13 -0.78 4.12
N ARG A 48 5.98 -0.28 2.89
CA ARG A 48 6.75 0.87 2.37
C ARG A 48 6.43 2.16 3.12
N ASN A 49 5.15 2.39 3.37
CA ASN A 49 4.69 3.60 4.06
C ASN A 49 5.13 3.60 5.52
N ARG A 50 5.13 2.44 6.18
CA ARG A 50 5.59 2.32 7.56
C ARG A 50 7.03 2.82 7.74
N LEU A 51 7.95 2.42 6.86
CA LEU A 51 9.34 2.90 6.94
C LEU A 51 9.45 4.41 6.74
N THR A 52 8.69 4.96 5.80
CA THR A 52 8.67 6.40 5.53
C THR A 52 8.11 7.18 6.71
N VAL A 53 7.01 6.71 7.28
CA VAL A 53 6.38 7.31 8.47
C VAL A 53 7.32 7.24 9.66
N GLU A 54 7.91 6.07 9.96
CA GLU A 54 8.86 5.91 11.06
C GLU A 54 10.11 6.79 10.89
N ALA A 55 10.64 6.90 9.67
CA ALA A 55 11.78 7.76 9.38
C ALA A 55 11.43 9.24 9.56
N ASN A 56 10.27 9.68 9.05
CA ASN A 56 9.80 11.04 9.22
C ASN A 56 9.55 11.37 10.70
N ASP A 57 8.93 10.46 11.45
CA ASP A 57 8.71 10.62 12.89
C ASP A 57 10.01 10.80 13.65
N ARG A 58 11.03 9.97 13.34
CA ARG A 58 12.38 10.10 13.94
C ARG A 58 13.04 11.41 13.53
N PHE A 59 12.93 11.80 12.27
CA PHE A 59 13.47 13.05 11.75
C PHE A 59 12.89 14.26 12.50
N VAL A 60 11.56 14.36 12.60
CA VAL A 60 10.87 15.44 13.34
C VAL A 60 11.25 15.43 14.82
N LYS A 61 11.34 14.26 15.46
CA LYS A 61 11.70 14.13 16.88
C LYS A 61 13.18 14.35 17.17
N SER A 62 14.07 14.27 16.17
CA SER A 62 15.51 14.38 16.37
C SER A 62 16.00 15.78 16.73
N GLY A 63 15.14 16.80 16.63
CA GLY A 63 15.51 18.19 16.91
C GLY A 63 16.44 18.78 15.84
N VAL A 64 16.35 18.29 14.61
CA VAL A 64 17.19 18.77 13.50
C VAL A 64 16.86 20.23 13.15
N ASP A 65 17.89 21.04 12.94
CA ASP A 65 17.78 22.41 12.46
C ASP A 65 17.78 22.41 10.92
N ILE A 66 16.63 22.72 10.30
CA ILE A 66 16.50 22.79 8.83
C ILE A 66 16.80 24.22 8.40
N ARG A 67 17.94 24.41 7.76
CA ARG A 67 18.35 25.71 7.21
C ARG A 67 17.96 25.80 5.75
N ASP A 68 17.41 26.94 5.37
CA ASP A 68 17.16 27.26 3.97
C ASP A 68 18.48 27.61 3.28
N ALA A 69 18.98 26.67 2.47
CA ALA A 69 20.21 26.85 1.73
C ALA A 69 20.12 27.92 0.63
N TYR A 70 18.90 28.25 0.18
CA TYR A 70 18.67 29.18 -0.94
C TYR A 70 18.03 30.50 -0.51
N GLY A 71 17.60 30.63 0.75
CA GLY A 71 17.03 31.86 1.32
C GLY A 71 15.72 32.30 0.66
N THR A 72 14.91 31.33 0.23
CA THR A 72 13.66 31.53 -0.51
C THR A 72 12.40 31.43 0.36
N LEU A 73 12.52 30.94 1.59
CA LEU A 73 11.38 30.58 2.44
C LEU A 73 10.98 31.66 3.47
N ASP A 74 11.83 32.65 3.72
CA ASP A 74 11.60 33.75 4.68
C ASP A 74 11.23 35.07 3.96
N THR A 75 10.23 35.07 3.08
CA THR A 75 9.67 36.29 2.46
C THR A 75 8.44 36.80 3.19
#